data_AF-A0A7S1IYQ2-F1
#
_entry.id   AF-A0A7S1IYQ2-F1
#
_cell.length_a   1.000
_cell.length_b   1.000
_cell.length_c   1.000
_cell.angle_alpha   90.00
_cell.angle_beta   90.00
_cell.angle_gamma   90.00
#
_symmetry.space_group_name_H-M   'P 1'
#
loop_
_entity.id
_entity.type
_entity.pdbx_description
1 polymer ?
#
loop_
_entity_poly.entity_id
_entity_poly.type
_entity_poly.pdbx_seq_one_letter_code
_entity_poly.pdbx_strand_id
1 'polypeptide(L)'
;MVESSFGHAYGAAYNKKKNEWLVTQIGLLGNEMAHLKDLERVFVEFHNLVLLGNPVESLEDTSIKAMFDRIQRLKEIEDGYPETKAELIRLREVEKQYIELKAKMKVLADQYARVAAKSHELPARQRELEAERRTWHDQIRHLTHELEVSQEEVKRLTSMNESMRRGADIVLQERLVGIERAYFKEKEERERLQLENDKLAPLRGGEEEIEALRSKCALQSSQLQHLKVLQKRCMELQSQVNSHAAAAAECARLRGEVDRLSSYQDLYLAVQKEYAEMTTIREDRATIQAKLDYVEREKVVLERQLNALQGREYRHLDAERDNHAFSRMLERKVQEVTEECNHAQSQLHKANLDRAIAIADKNQAEGELRLLQEKAKQFPLIQEKVRHLEQANGKLNEELDRLTTQLKAERASKDQVENDTIEMRVKLQKLEELKAYHFLPSLTAADTALAATPRGCVTHR
;
A
#
# COMPACT_ATOMS: atom_id res chain seq x y z
N MET A 1 -28.79 53.39 -21.70
CA MET A 1 -27.34 53.11 -21.83
C MET A 1 -26.58 54.15 -22.66
N VAL A 2 -27.21 55.14 -23.31
CA VAL A 2 -26.50 56.12 -24.18
C VAL A 2 -26.21 57.47 -23.49
N GLU A 3 -26.86 57.80 -22.36
CA GLU A 3 -26.69 59.10 -21.69
C GLU A 3 -25.47 59.17 -20.74
N SER A 4 -24.93 58.02 -20.30
CA SER A 4 -23.76 57.96 -19.41
C SER A 4 -22.42 58.21 -20.11
N SER A 5 -22.34 57.91 -21.42
CA SER A 5 -21.11 58.05 -22.22
C SER A 5 -20.83 59.50 -22.65
N PHE A 6 -21.85 60.35 -22.76
CA PHE A 6 -21.68 61.76 -23.15
C PHE A 6 -21.09 62.63 -22.03
N GLY A 7 -21.46 62.38 -20.78
CA GLY A 7 -20.90 63.10 -19.62
C GLY A 7 -19.41 62.82 -19.41
N HIS A 8 -18.96 61.59 -19.67
CA HIS A 8 -17.55 61.20 -19.54
C HIS A 8 -16.67 61.84 -20.63
N ALA A 9 -17.17 61.95 -21.87
CA ALA A 9 -16.43 62.57 -22.96
C ALA A 9 -16.25 64.10 -22.77
N TYR A 10 -17.30 64.80 -22.31
CA TYR A 10 -17.22 66.24 -22.03
C TYR A 10 -16.34 66.56 -20.82
N GLY A 11 -16.43 65.76 -19.75
CA GLY A 11 -15.55 65.89 -18.58
C GLY A 11 -14.09 65.67 -18.92
N ALA A 12 -13.78 64.67 -19.76
CA ALA A 12 -12.42 64.40 -20.22
C ALA A 12 -11.85 65.55 -21.07
N ALA A 13 -12.65 66.13 -21.97
CA ALA A 13 -12.22 67.25 -22.82
C ALA A 13 -12.00 68.54 -22.02
N TYR A 14 -12.86 68.84 -21.04
CA TYR A 14 -12.71 69.99 -20.15
C TYR A 14 -11.48 69.87 -19.26
N ASN A 15 -11.27 68.69 -18.64
CA ASN A 15 -10.08 68.43 -17.82
C ASN A 15 -8.79 68.48 -18.65
N LYS A 16 -8.81 68.03 -19.91
CA LYS A 16 -7.67 68.13 -20.82
C LYS A 16 -7.28 69.60 -21.09
N LYS A 17 -8.23 70.46 -21.47
CA LYS A 17 -7.95 71.88 -21.70
C LYS A 17 -7.51 72.62 -20.44
N LYS A 18 -8.12 72.31 -19.29
CA LYS A 18 -7.71 72.86 -17.99
C LYS A 18 -6.27 72.46 -17.64
N ASN A 19 -5.90 71.20 -17.88
CA ASN A 19 -4.54 70.72 -17.66
C ASN A 19 -3.54 71.34 -18.64
N GLU A 20 -3.88 71.50 -19.93
CA GLU A 20 -3.02 72.18 -20.91
C GLU A 20 -2.78 73.65 -20.53
N TRP A 21 -3.81 74.35 -20.06
CA TRP A 21 -3.69 75.72 -19.56
C TRP A 21 -2.81 75.79 -18.29
N LEU A 22 -3.02 74.91 -17.32
CA LEU A 22 -2.20 74.83 -16.10
C LEU A 22 -0.74 74.48 -16.40
N VAL A 23 -0.47 73.54 -17.31
CA VAL A 23 0.90 73.20 -17.74
C VAL A 23 1.58 74.39 -18.40
N THR A 24 0.85 75.18 -19.20
CA THR A 24 1.39 76.39 -19.83
C THR A 24 1.71 77.47 -18.79
N GLN A 25 0.81 77.69 -17.81
CA GLN A 25 1.03 78.65 -16.73
C GLN A 25 2.18 78.24 -15.80
N ILE A 26 2.29 76.96 -15.46
CA ILE A 26 3.40 76.41 -14.66
C ILE A 26 4.74 76.53 -15.43
N GLY A 27 4.72 76.32 -16.76
CA GLY A 27 5.90 76.54 -17.60
C GLY A 27 6.35 78.00 -17.65
N LEU A 28 5.40 78.95 -17.75
CA LEU A 28 5.68 80.38 -17.70
C LEU A 28 6.25 80.80 -16.34
N LEU A 29 5.62 80.37 -15.24
CA LEU A 29 6.11 80.60 -13.87
C LEU A 29 7.49 79.97 -13.63
N GLY A 30 7.74 78.77 -14.18
CA GLY A 30 9.04 78.11 -14.09
C GLY A 30 10.17 78.90 -14.77
N ASN A 31 9.88 79.51 -15.92
CA ASN A 31 10.83 80.37 -16.64
C ASN A 31 11.05 81.71 -15.93
N GLU A 32 10.01 82.32 -15.37
CA GLU A 32 10.13 83.56 -14.57
C GLU A 32 10.90 83.32 -13.27
N MET A 33 10.70 82.18 -12.61
CA MET A 33 11.47 81.78 -11.42
C MET A 33 12.94 81.47 -11.75
N ALA A 34 13.25 80.98 -12.95
CA ALA A 34 14.64 80.83 -13.39
C ALA A 34 15.32 82.19 -13.58
N HIS A 35 14.63 83.15 -14.21
CA HIS A 35 15.12 84.52 -14.35
C HIS A 35 15.28 85.25 -13.00
N LEU A 36 14.44 84.93 -12.01
CA LEU A 36 14.56 85.43 -10.64
C LEU A 36 15.83 84.95 -9.94
N LYS A 37 16.17 83.65 -10.09
CA LYS A 37 17.43 83.12 -9.54
C LYS A 37 18.66 83.73 -10.20
N ASP A 38 18.60 84.02 -11.49
CA ASP A 38 19.67 84.73 -12.19
C ASP A 38 19.81 86.18 -11.71
N LEU A 39 18.68 86.86 -11.44
CA LEU A 39 18.67 88.20 -10.84
C LEU A 39 19.19 88.22 -9.39
N GLU A 40 18.82 87.23 -8.56
CA GLU A 40 19.37 87.09 -7.21
C GLU A 40 20.89 86.86 -7.24
N ARG A 41 21.39 86.10 -8.21
CA ARG A 41 22.83 85.87 -8.40
C ARG A 41 23.56 87.17 -8.74
N VAL A 42 23.06 87.93 -9.71
CA VAL A 42 23.60 89.25 -10.09
C VAL A 42 23.55 90.21 -8.90
N PHE A 43 22.51 90.14 -8.08
CA PHE A 43 22.34 90.97 -6.90
C PHE A 43 23.34 90.63 -5.79
N VAL A 44 23.59 89.34 -5.53
CA VAL A 44 24.62 88.89 -4.57
C VAL A 44 26.01 89.33 -5.05
N GLU A 45 26.30 89.23 -6.34
CA GLU A 45 27.56 89.72 -6.92
C GLU A 45 27.70 91.24 -6.79
N PHE A 46 26.64 92.01 -7.03
CA PHE A 46 26.63 93.46 -6.87
C PHE A 46 26.76 93.89 -5.40
N HIS A 47 26.08 93.22 -4.46
CA HIS A 47 26.18 93.50 -3.04
C HIS A 47 27.59 93.21 -2.49
N ASN A 48 28.22 92.13 -2.96
CA ASN A 48 29.61 91.81 -2.62
C ASN A 48 30.59 92.86 -3.17
N LEU A 49 30.35 93.40 -4.37
CA LEU A 49 31.15 94.50 -4.95
C LEU A 49 31.05 95.80 -4.15
N VAL A 50 29.87 96.10 -3.59
CA VAL A 50 29.65 97.28 -2.72
C VAL A 50 30.31 97.09 -1.35
N LEU A 51 30.25 95.89 -0.77
CA LEU A 51 30.88 95.58 0.52
C LEU A 51 32.42 95.54 0.46
N LEU A 52 33.01 95.33 -0.71
CA LEU A 52 34.46 95.34 -0.93
C LEU A 52 35.08 96.77 -0.97
N GLY A 53 34.31 97.80 -0.58
CA GLY A 53 34.87 99.09 -0.20
C GLY A 53 35.14 100.06 -1.35
N ASN A 54 34.51 99.87 -2.51
CA ASN A 54 34.46 100.92 -3.52
C ASN A 54 33.38 101.95 -3.13
N PRO A 55 33.73 103.21 -2.79
CA PRO A 55 32.76 104.22 -2.44
C PRO A 55 31.99 104.61 -3.71
N VAL A 56 30.74 104.18 -3.77
CA VAL A 56 29.80 104.57 -4.80
C VAL A 56 29.27 105.96 -4.43
N GLU A 57 30.05 106.99 -4.71
CA GLU A 57 29.65 108.37 -4.45
C GLU A 57 28.56 108.79 -5.46
N SER A 58 27.35 109.00 -4.94
CA SER A 58 26.18 109.61 -5.60
C SER A 58 25.58 108.87 -6.79
N LEU A 59 25.07 107.66 -6.57
CA LEU A 59 23.93 107.17 -7.34
C LEU A 59 22.62 107.61 -6.64
N GLU A 60 22.24 108.87 -6.83
CA GLU A 60 20.82 109.30 -6.78
C GLU A 60 20.08 108.82 -8.05
N ASP A 61 20.38 107.61 -8.48
CA ASP A 61 19.91 107.09 -9.74
C ASP A 61 18.64 106.29 -9.46
N THR A 62 17.51 106.91 -9.79
CA THR A 62 16.15 106.35 -9.71
C THR A 62 16.06 104.90 -10.21
N SER A 63 16.96 104.50 -11.11
CA SER A 63 17.13 103.14 -11.61
C SER A 63 17.51 102.09 -10.54
N ILE A 64 18.39 102.42 -9.59
CA ILE A 64 18.79 101.47 -8.53
C ILE A 64 17.65 101.29 -7.52
N LYS A 65 17.01 102.39 -7.10
CA LYS A 65 15.83 102.32 -6.22
C LYS A 65 14.67 101.57 -6.87
N ALA A 66 14.43 101.78 -8.17
CA ALA A 66 13.43 101.03 -8.92
C ALA A 66 13.79 99.53 -9.03
N MET A 67 15.06 99.17 -9.14
CA MET A 67 15.51 97.77 -9.08
C MET A 67 15.28 97.16 -7.69
N PHE A 68 15.61 97.87 -6.61
CA PHE A 68 15.35 97.42 -5.24
C PHE A 68 13.85 97.25 -4.95
N ASP A 69 13.02 98.22 -5.32
CA ASP A 69 11.57 98.14 -5.18
C ASP A 69 10.99 96.99 -6.02
N ARG A 70 11.58 96.70 -7.19
CA ARG A 70 11.18 95.57 -8.04
C ARG A 70 11.61 94.22 -7.44
N ILE A 71 12.81 94.11 -6.88
CA ILE A 71 13.28 92.91 -6.18
C ILE A 71 12.44 92.65 -4.92
N GLN A 72 12.13 93.69 -4.15
CA GLN A 72 11.27 93.58 -2.97
C GLN A 72 9.86 93.08 -3.35
N ARG A 73 9.25 93.63 -4.42
CA ARG A 73 7.96 93.15 -4.93
C ARG A 73 8.03 91.72 -5.44
N LEU A 74 9.11 91.33 -6.11
CA LEU A 74 9.30 89.96 -6.61
C LEU A 74 9.47 88.97 -5.45
N LYS A 75 10.12 89.38 -4.37
CA LYS A 75 10.26 88.60 -3.15
C LYS A 75 8.92 88.45 -2.40
N GLU A 76 8.13 89.51 -2.33
CA GLU A 76 6.76 89.46 -1.79
C GLU A 76 5.82 88.57 -2.64
N ILE A 77 6.03 88.52 -3.95
CA ILE A 77 5.34 87.61 -4.87
C ILE A 77 5.79 86.17 -4.61
N GLU A 78 7.10 85.89 -4.50
CA GLU A 78 7.63 84.56 -4.19
C GLU A 78 7.16 84.03 -2.82
N ASP A 79 7.18 84.88 -1.80
CA ASP A 79 6.69 84.59 -0.45
C ASP A 79 5.15 84.46 -0.40
N GLY A 80 4.43 84.94 -1.42
CA GLY A 80 2.99 84.77 -1.60
C GLY A 80 2.56 83.43 -2.20
N TYR A 81 3.50 82.59 -2.66
CA TYR A 81 3.21 81.29 -3.30
C TYR A 81 3.58 79.99 -2.55
N PRO A 82 3.82 79.94 -1.22
CA PRO A 82 4.19 78.70 -0.53
C PRO A 82 3.08 77.64 -0.59
N GLU A 83 1.83 78.08 -0.61
CA GLU A 83 0.66 77.19 -0.74
C GLU A 83 0.64 76.49 -2.10
N THR A 84 0.90 77.22 -3.20
CA THR A 84 0.94 76.62 -4.54
C THR A 84 2.09 75.63 -4.72
N LYS A 85 3.25 75.87 -4.09
CA LYS A 85 4.38 74.92 -4.10
C LYS A 85 4.05 73.66 -3.29
N ALA A 86 3.43 73.81 -2.13
CA ALA A 86 2.97 72.69 -1.31
C ALA A 86 1.90 71.86 -2.06
N GLU A 87 1.00 72.52 -2.78
CA GLU A 87 -0.04 71.87 -3.56
C GLU A 87 0.51 71.13 -4.79
N LEU A 88 1.53 71.68 -5.47
CA LEU A 88 2.28 70.99 -6.52
C LEU A 88 2.99 69.73 -6.02
N ILE A 89 3.57 69.77 -4.81
CA ILE A 89 4.17 68.58 -4.18
C ILE A 89 3.11 67.53 -3.87
N ARG A 90 1.95 67.94 -3.32
CA ARG A 90 0.81 67.04 -3.07
C ARG A 90 0.31 66.40 -4.36
N LEU A 91 0.17 67.17 -5.44
CA LEU A 91 -0.26 66.66 -6.76
C LEU A 91 0.72 65.63 -7.30
N ARG A 92 2.03 65.84 -7.18
CA ARG A 92 3.05 64.86 -7.59
C ARG A 92 2.99 63.56 -6.78
N GLU A 93 2.73 63.65 -5.48
CA GLU A 93 2.58 62.45 -4.64
C GLU A 93 1.31 61.66 -5.01
N VAL A 94 0.19 62.35 -5.28
CA VAL A 94 -1.04 61.71 -5.78
C VAL A 94 -0.83 61.07 -7.15
N GLU A 95 -0.09 61.72 -8.05
CA GLU A 95 0.26 61.14 -9.36
C GLU A 95 1.11 59.87 -9.21
N LYS A 96 2.09 59.87 -8.30
CA LYS A 96 2.89 58.68 -7.98
C LYS A 96 2.02 57.54 -7.45
N GLN A 97 1.14 57.83 -6.49
CA GLN A 97 0.18 56.85 -5.94
C GLN A 97 -0.75 56.28 -7.02
N TYR A 98 -1.21 57.13 -7.95
CA TYR A 98 -2.04 56.71 -9.08
C TYR A 98 -1.29 55.77 -10.03
N ILE A 99 -0.02 56.05 -10.34
CA ILE A 99 0.82 55.17 -11.17
C ILE A 99 1.02 53.81 -10.49
N GLU A 100 1.32 53.79 -9.19
CA GLU A 100 1.48 52.55 -8.41
C GLU A 100 0.18 51.73 -8.37
N LEU A 101 -0.97 52.40 -8.19
CA LEU A 101 -2.27 51.74 -8.17
C LEU A 101 -2.61 51.14 -9.55
N LYS A 102 -2.33 51.87 -10.63
CA LYS A 102 -2.51 51.39 -12.00
C LYS A 102 -1.64 50.16 -12.29
N ALA A 103 -0.40 50.15 -11.80
CA ALA A 103 0.48 48.99 -11.91
C ALA A 103 -0.08 47.77 -11.13
N LYS A 104 -0.56 47.98 -9.90
CA LYS A 104 -1.21 46.93 -9.09
C LYS A 104 -2.46 46.36 -9.79
N MET A 105 -3.32 47.21 -10.34
CA MET A 105 -4.51 46.78 -11.08
C MET A 105 -4.15 45.93 -12.29
N LYS A 106 -3.08 46.27 -13.02
CA LYS A 106 -2.61 45.46 -14.15
C LYS A 106 -2.17 44.06 -13.71
N VAL A 107 -1.40 43.96 -12.62
CA VAL A 107 -0.96 42.66 -12.08
C VAL A 107 -2.15 41.80 -11.65
N LEU A 108 -3.15 42.40 -11.00
CA LEU A 108 -4.38 41.69 -10.60
C LEU A 108 -5.19 41.23 -11.81
N ALA A 109 -5.30 42.04 -12.86
CA ALA A 109 -5.97 41.65 -14.10
C ALA A 109 -5.26 40.46 -14.78
N ASP A 110 -3.93 40.47 -14.83
CA ASP A 110 -3.13 39.37 -15.38
C ASP A 110 -3.27 38.09 -14.53
N GLN A 111 -3.35 38.22 -13.20
CA GLN A 111 -3.65 37.09 -12.30
C GLN A 111 -5.05 36.52 -12.54
N TYR A 112 -6.06 37.38 -12.67
CA TYR A 112 -7.43 36.96 -12.95
C TYR A 112 -7.54 36.23 -14.30
N ALA A 113 -6.89 36.76 -15.35
CA ALA A 113 -6.85 36.11 -16.66
C ALA A 113 -6.24 34.70 -16.62
N ARG A 114 -5.16 34.51 -15.84
CA ARG A 114 -4.54 33.18 -15.64
C ARG A 114 -5.46 32.21 -14.90
N VAL A 115 -6.18 32.68 -13.89
CA VAL A 115 -7.16 31.84 -13.15
C VAL A 115 -8.33 31.48 -14.04
N ALA A 116 -8.86 32.42 -14.82
CA ALA A 116 -9.94 32.17 -15.77
C ALA A 116 -9.53 31.14 -16.84
N ALA A 117 -8.31 31.25 -17.39
CA ALA A 117 -7.77 30.28 -18.35
C ALA A 117 -7.71 28.86 -17.74
N LYS A 118 -7.15 28.71 -16.53
CA LYS A 118 -7.15 27.42 -15.82
C LYS A 118 -8.56 26.89 -15.54
N SER A 119 -9.49 27.77 -15.17
CA SER A 119 -10.88 27.38 -14.95
C SER A 119 -11.57 26.87 -16.22
N HIS A 120 -11.16 27.32 -17.40
CA HIS A 120 -11.68 26.82 -18.68
C HIS A 120 -11.11 25.44 -19.07
N GLU A 121 -9.92 25.08 -18.58
CA GLU A 121 -9.30 23.77 -18.83
C GLU A 121 -9.89 22.65 -17.94
N LEU A 122 -10.33 22.98 -16.72
CA LEU A 122 -10.87 22.00 -15.78
C LEU A 122 -12.07 21.18 -16.31
N PRO A 123 -13.06 21.75 -17.02
CA PRO A 123 -14.16 20.98 -17.61
C PRO A 123 -13.71 19.99 -18.69
N ALA A 124 -12.70 20.35 -19.49
CA ALA A 124 -12.14 19.44 -20.49
C ALA A 124 -11.46 18.25 -19.79
N ARG A 125 -10.65 18.55 -18.76
CA ARG A 125 -10.01 17.50 -17.95
C ARG A 125 -11.01 16.61 -17.22
N GLN A 126 -12.11 17.17 -16.74
CA GLN A 126 -13.20 16.40 -16.13
C GLN A 126 -13.83 15.43 -17.14
N ARG A 127 -14.09 15.87 -18.39
CA ARG A 127 -14.64 14.99 -19.44
C ARG A 127 -13.67 13.87 -19.81
N GLU A 128 -12.37 14.14 -19.88
CA GLU A 128 -11.35 13.10 -20.10
C GLU A 128 -11.38 12.05 -19.00
N LEU A 129 -11.39 12.47 -17.73
CA LEU A 129 -11.45 11.56 -16.59
C LEU A 129 -12.78 10.78 -16.54
N GLU A 130 -13.90 11.39 -16.92
CA GLU A 130 -15.18 10.69 -17.03
C GLU A 130 -15.17 9.64 -18.15
N ALA A 131 -14.48 9.90 -19.28
CA ALA A 131 -14.29 8.93 -20.35
C ALA A 131 -13.40 7.76 -19.90
N GLU A 132 -12.26 8.04 -19.24
CA GLU A 132 -11.41 7.02 -18.64
C GLU A 132 -12.18 6.16 -17.65
N ARG A 133 -13.00 6.78 -16.77
CA ARG A 133 -13.85 6.05 -15.82
C ARG A 133 -14.81 5.07 -16.50
N ARG A 134 -15.39 5.43 -17.65
CA ARG A 134 -16.27 4.54 -18.41
C ARG A 134 -15.50 3.34 -18.96
N THR A 135 -14.32 3.58 -19.53
CA THR A 135 -13.43 2.52 -20.01
C THR A 135 -13.06 1.53 -18.91
N TRP A 136 -12.67 2.03 -17.73
CA TRP A 136 -12.38 1.19 -16.57
C TRP A 136 -13.60 0.39 -16.11
N HIS A 137 -14.79 0.99 -16.15
CA HIS A 137 -16.03 0.32 -15.76
C HIS A 137 -16.38 -0.84 -16.72
N ASP A 138 -16.19 -0.65 -18.03
CA ASP A 138 -16.40 -1.72 -19.02
C ASP A 138 -15.36 -2.84 -18.88
N GLN A 139 -14.10 -2.51 -18.57
CA GLN A 139 -13.08 -3.52 -18.26
C GLN A 139 -13.43 -4.35 -17.02
N ILE A 140 -13.90 -3.70 -15.95
CA ILE A 140 -14.36 -4.41 -14.73
C ILE A 140 -15.52 -5.34 -15.08
N ARG A 141 -16.48 -4.90 -15.91
CA ARG A 141 -17.61 -5.74 -16.34
C ARG A 141 -17.13 -6.96 -17.11
N HIS A 142 -16.17 -6.79 -18.02
CA HIS A 142 -15.56 -7.89 -18.78
C HIS A 142 -14.87 -8.91 -17.85
N LEU A 143 -14.01 -8.43 -16.96
CA LEU A 143 -13.29 -9.29 -16.00
C LEU A 143 -14.25 -10.02 -15.05
N THR A 144 -15.35 -9.37 -14.64
CA THR A 144 -16.38 -10.00 -13.82
C THR A 144 -17.04 -11.16 -14.56
N HIS A 145 -17.35 -10.98 -15.85
CA HIS A 145 -17.91 -12.05 -16.68
C HIS A 145 -16.94 -13.23 -16.86
N GLU A 146 -15.65 -12.96 -17.11
CA GLU A 146 -14.63 -14.01 -17.20
C GLU A 146 -14.48 -14.81 -15.89
N LEU A 147 -14.61 -14.13 -14.75
CA LEU A 147 -14.60 -14.77 -13.43
C LEU A 147 -15.81 -15.70 -13.24
N GLU A 148 -17.02 -15.26 -13.64
CA GLU A 148 -18.23 -16.08 -13.57
C GLU A 148 -18.11 -17.34 -14.45
N VAL A 149 -17.60 -17.20 -15.67
CA VAL A 149 -17.33 -18.33 -16.58
C VAL A 149 -16.33 -19.30 -15.95
N SER A 150 -15.26 -18.78 -15.37
CA SER A 150 -14.23 -19.60 -14.71
C SER A 150 -14.77 -20.33 -13.47
N GLN A 151 -15.63 -19.67 -12.68
CA GLN A 151 -16.28 -20.29 -11.53
C GLN A 151 -17.20 -21.44 -11.95
N GLU A 152 -17.94 -21.28 -13.04
CA GLU A 152 -18.82 -22.33 -13.54
C GLU A 152 -18.02 -23.53 -14.07
N GLU A 153 -16.88 -23.30 -14.73
CA GLU A 153 -15.98 -24.39 -15.14
C GLU A 153 -15.40 -25.13 -13.93
N VAL A 154 -15.02 -24.43 -12.86
CA VAL A 154 -14.57 -25.07 -11.61
C VAL A 154 -15.68 -25.93 -11.00
N LYS A 155 -16.93 -25.46 -10.97
CA LYS A 155 -18.06 -26.28 -10.50
C LYS A 155 -18.25 -27.53 -11.36
N ARG A 156 -18.18 -27.38 -12.69
CA ARG A 156 -18.28 -28.50 -13.65
C ARG A 156 -17.20 -29.54 -13.40
N LEU A 157 -15.94 -29.12 -13.28
CA LEU A 157 -14.81 -30.01 -13.01
C LEU A 157 -14.92 -30.68 -11.64
N THR A 158 -15.41 -29.95 -10.62
CA THR A 158 -15.63 -30.51 -9.27
C THR A 158 -16.69 -31.62 -9.31
N SER A 159 -17.82 -31.37 -9.97
CA SER A 159 -18.88 -32.37 -10.16
C SER A 159 -18.39 -33.60 -10.92
N MET A 160 -17.58 -33.40 -11.97
CA MET A 160 -16.94 -34.50 -12.71
C MET A 160 -15.99 -35.31 -11.81
N ASN A 161 -15.18 -34.66 -10.97
CA ASN A 161 -14.28 -35.33 -10.04
C ASN A 161 -15.06 -36.17 -9.02
N GLU A 162 -16.13 -35.64 -8.44
CA GLU A 162 -17.02 -36.37 -7.53
C GLU A 162 -17.67 -37.59 -8.21
N SER A 163 -18.08 -37.47 -9.48
CA SER A 163 -18.57 -38.60 -10.26
C SER A 163 -17.51 -39.67 -10.47
N MET A 164 -16.27 -39.28 -10.82
CA MET A 164 -15.16 -40.22 -10.99
C MET A 164 -14.79 -40.91 -9.68
N ARG A 165 -14.78 -40.19 -8.55
CA ARG A 165 -14.55 -40.77 -7.22
C ARG A 165 -15.59 -41.82 -6.88
N ARG A 166 -16.88 -41.51 -7.07
CA ARG A 166 -17.96 -42.48 -6.86
C ARG A 166 -17.80 -43.71 -7.75
N GLY A 167 -17.44 -43.53 -9.02
CA GLY A 167 -17.15 -44.64 -9.93
C GLY A 167 -15.98 -45.51 -9.44
N ALA A 168 -14.89 -44.89 -8.98
CA ALA A 168 -13.75 -45.60 -8.42
C ALA A 168 -14.11 -46.37 -7.13
N ASP A 169 -14.90 -45.77 -6.24
CA ASP A 169 -15.36 -46.40 -5.00
C ASP A 169 -16.22 -47.64 -5.29
N ILE A 170 -17.11 -47.59 -6.28
CA ILE A 170 -17.91 -48.74 -6.72
C ILE A 170 -17.00 -49.87 -7.23
N VAL A 171 -16.04 -49.57 -8.10
CA VAL A 171 -15.09 -50.56 -8.64
C VAL A 171 -14.25 -51.19 -7.53
N LEU A 172 -13.82 -50.40 -6.54
CA LEU A 172 -13.10 -50.90 -5.38
C LEU A 172 -13.99 -51.79 -4.50
N GLN A 173 -15.25 -51.41 -4.26
CA GLN A 173 -16.21 -52.23 -3.52
C GLN A 173 -16.48 -53.57 -4.22
N GLU A 174 -16.69 -53.57 -5.54
CA GLU A 174 -16.88 -54.79 -6.31
C GLU A 174 -15.67 -55.71 -6.24
N ARG A 175 -14.46 -55.15 -6.32
CA ARG A 175 -13.21 -55.90 -6.14
C ARG A 175 -13.08 -56.47 -4.73
N LEU A 176 -13.41 -55.70 -3.69
CA LEU A 176 -13.38 -56.17 -2.31
C LEU A 176 -14.35 -57.33 -2.10
N VAL A 177 -15.59 -57.22 -2.58
CA VAL A 177 -16.57 -58.32 -2.53
C VAL A 177 -16.07 -59.55 -3.31
N GLY A 178 -15.41 -59.35 -4.45
CA GLY A 178 -14.79 -60.44 -5.21
C GLY A 178 -13.69 -61.16 -4.43
N ILE A 179 -12.82 -60.40 -3.75
CA ILE A 179 -11.77 -60.94 -2.88
C ILE A 179 -12.37 -61.69 -1.70
N GLU A 180 -13.38 -61.14 -1.03
CA GLU A 180 -14.07 -61.78 0.08
C GLU A 180 -14.68 -63.12 -0.35
N ARG A 181 -15.38 -63.16 -1.49
CA ARG A 181 -15.93 -64.41 -2.04
C ARG A 181 -14.85 -65.44 -2.37
N ALA A 182 -13.73 -65.00 -2.93
CA ALA A 182 -12.60 -65.89 -3.23
C ALA A 182 -11.99 -66.46 -1.95
N TYR A 183 -11.81 -65.61 -0.93
CA TYR A 183 -11.34 -66.00 0.39
C TYR A 183 -12.26 -67.03 1.06
N PHE A 184 -13.58 -66.83 1.02
CA PHE A 184 -14.54 -67.80 1.56
C PHE A 184 -14.51 -69.14 0.82
N LYS A 185 -14.40 -69.14 -0.51
CA LYS A 185 -14.25 -70.39 -1.28
C LYS A 185 -12.97 -71.13 -0.93
N GLU A 186 -11.85 -70.42 -0.83
CA GLU A 186 -10.57 -71.02 -0.46
C GLU A 186 -10.63 -71.60 0.97
N LYS A 187 -11.33 -70.92 1.89
CA LYS A 187 -11.58 -71.43 3.24
C LYS A 187 -12.43 -72.72 3.23
N GLU A 188 -13.54 -72.75 2.49
CA GLU A 188 -14.37 -73.94 2.34
C GLU A 188 -13.60 -75.12 1.71
N GLU A 189 -12.76 -74.84 0.71
CA GLU A 189 -11.92 -75.85 0.06
C GLU A 189 -10.85 -76.40 1.02
N ARG A 190 -10.21 -75.52 1.82
CA ARG A 190 -9.29 -75.95 2.89
C ARG A 190 -9.99 -76.82 3.93
N GLU A 191 -11.19 -76.46 4.37
CA GLU A 191 -11.98 -77.25 5.32
C GLU A 191 -12.37 -78.62 4.73
N ARG A 192 -12.73 -78.66 3.44
CA ARG A 192 -13.02 -79.90 2.71
C ARG A 192 -11.78 -80.80 2.60
N LEU A 193 -10.64 -80.24 2.20
CA LEU A 193 -9.38 -80.96 2.09
C LEU A 193 -8.90 -81.46 3.45
N GLN A 194 -9.09 -80.69 4.52
CA GLN A 194 -8.79 -81.12 5.89
C GLN A 194 -9.63 -82.35 6.25
N LEU A 195 -10.94 -82.33 6.00
CA LEU A 195 -11.83 -83.47 6.27
C LEU A 195 -11.46 -84.72 5.46
N GLU A 196 -11.02 -84.55 4.21
CA GLU A 196 -10.55 -85.64 3.36
C GLU A 196 -9.21 -86.21 3.85
N ASN A 197 -8.30 -85.35 4.31
CA ASN A 197 -7.04 -85.76 4.91
C ASN A 197 -7.26 -86.50 6.24
N ASP A 198 -8.19 -86.04 7.08
CA ASP A 198 -8.57 -86.69 8.34
C ASP A 198 -9.18 -88.09 8.09
N LYS A 199 -9.87 -88.31 6.96
CA LYS A 199 -10.36 -89.64 6.54
C LYS A 199 -9.24 -90.57 6.05
N LEU A 200 -8.16 -90.01 5.50
CA LEU A 200 -7.00 -90.76 5.03
C LEU A 200 -5.95 -90.99 6.14
N ALA A 201 -6.08 -90.30 7.27
CA ALA A 201 -5.21 -90.42 8.44
C ALA A 201 -5.00 -91.87 8.96
N PRO A 202 -6.02 -92.76 9.05
CA PRO A 202 -5.81 -94.14 9.53
C PRO A 202 -5.11 -95.07 8.53
N LEU A 203 -4.84 -94.63 7.30
CA LEU A 203 -4.15 -95.42 6.26
C LEU A 203 -2.66 -95.08 6.12
N ARG A 204 -2.16 -94.03 6.79
CA ARG A 204 -0.76 -93.61 6.71
C ARG A 204 0.11 -94.24 7.81
N GLY A 205 0.12 -95.57 7.86
CA GLY A 205 1.15 -96.29 8.60
C GLY A 205 2.42 -96.40 7.76
N GLY A 206 3.27 -95.37 7.76
CA GLY A 206 4.65 -95.51 7.24
C GLY A 206 5.33 -94.31 6.56
N GLU A 207 4.69 -93.15 6.38
CA GLU A 207 5.29 -92.00 5.67
C GLU A 207 5.35 -90.68 6.49
N GLU A 208 5.28 -90.78 7.82
CA GLU A 208 5.15 -89.61 8.71
C GLU A 208 6.39 -88.69 8.71
N GLU A 209 7.60 -89.22 8.49
CA GLU A 209 8.82 -88.39 8.43
C GLU A 209 8.98 -87.63 7.11
N ILE A 210 8.50 -88.18 5.98
CA ILE A 210 8.61 -87.52 4.66
C ILE A 210 7.50 -86.47 4.51
N GLU A 211 6.30 -86.73 5.02
CA GLU A 211 5.18 -85.77 5.03
C GLU A 211 5.47 -84.57 5.94
N ALA A 212 6.09 -84.80 7.11
CA ALA A 212 6.50 -83.74 8.03
C ALA A 212 7.53 -82.80 7.39
N LEU A 213 8.50 -83.34 6.65
CA LEU A 213 9.51 -82.55 5.94
C LEU A 213 8.92 -81.81 4.72
N ARG A 214 8.00 -82.43 3.95
CA ARG A 214 7.30 -81.76 2.85
C ARG A 214 6.38 -80.63 3.34
N SER A 215 5.69 -80.84 4.46
CA SER A 215 4.85 -79.82 5.10
C SER A 215 5.67 -78.64 5.61
N LYS A 216 6.87 -78.89 6.15
CA LYS A 216 7.82 -77.83 6.56
C LYS A 216 8.34 -77.02 5.36
N CYS A 217 8.68 -77.67 4.25
CA CYS A 217 9.08 -76.99 3.01
C CYS A 217 7.95 -76.18 2.35
N ALA A 218 6.71 -76.68 2.39
CA ALA A 218 5.54 -75.96 1.88
C ALA A 218 5.24 -74.71 2.73
N LEU A 219 5.35 -74.82 4.06
CA LEU A 219 5.20 -73.71 4.98
C LEU A 219 6.27 -72.63 4.75
N GLN A 220 7.53 -73.03 4.56
CA GLN A 220 8.62 -72.11 4.26
C GLN A 220 8.46 -71.42 2.90
N SER A 221 7.95 -72.12 1.89
CA SER A 221 7.68 -71.55 0.57
C SER A 221 6.52 -70.54 0.60
N SER A 222 5.48 -70.82 1.40
CA SER A 222 4.37 -69.88 1.67
C SER A 222 4.83 -68.63 2.41
N GLN A 223 5.66 -68.79 3.45
CA GLN A 223 6.26 -67.67 4.19
C GLN A 223 7.13 -66.78 3.29
N LEU A 224 7.88 -67.38 2.37
CA LEU A 224 8.68 -66.66 1.37
C LEU A 224 7.82 -65.88 0.36
N GLN A 225 6.66 -66.39 -0.04
CA GLN A 225 5.71 -65.63 -0.86
C GLN A 225 5.07 -64.47 -0.09
N HIS A 226 4.71 -64.68 1.18
CA HIS A 226 4.17 -63.63 2.04
C HIS A 226 5.18 -62.48 2.24
N LEU A 227 6.45 -62.80 2.47
CA LEU A 227 7.54 -61.81 2.57
C LEU A 227 7.71 -60.98 1.29
N LYS A 228 7.53 -61.59 0.10
CA LYS A 228 7.58 -60.85 -1.18
C LYS A 228 6.40 -59.88 -1.34
N VAL A 229 5.20 -60.27 -0.90
CA VAL A 229 4.02 -59.40 -0.93
C VAL A 229 4.20 -58.22 0.04
N LEU A 230 4.70 -58.47 1.25
CA LEU A 230 4.99 -57.43 2.24
C LEU A 230 6.10 -56.49 1.78
N GLN A 231 7.16 -57.00 1.17
CA GLN A 231 8.22 -56.18 0.59
C GLN A 231 7.69 -55.24 -0.50
N LYS A 232 6.82 -55.74 -1.39
CA LYS A 232 6.16 -54.90 -2.41
C LYS A 232 5.29 -53.82 -1.76
N ARG A 233 4.54 -54.17 -0.71
CA ARG A 233 3.69 -53.22 0.03
C ARG A 233 4.51 -52.15 0.75
N CYS A 234 5.66 -52.50 1.33
CA CYS A 234 6.58 -51.53 1.92
C CYS A 234 7.13 -50.54 0.89
N MET A 235 7.45 -51.00 -0.33
CA MET A 235 7.91 -50.09 -1.40
C MET A 235 6.80 -49.15 -1.87
N GLU A 236 5.55 -49.63 -1.98
CA GLU A 236 4.37 -48.80 -2.29
C GLU A 236 4.12 -47.74 -1.21
N LEU A 237 4.20 -48.12 0.07
CA LEU A 237 4.04 -47.18 1.19
C LEU A 237 5.19 -46.18 1.26
N GLN A 238 6.42 -46.58 0.96
CA GLN A 238 7.56 -45.67 0.94
C GLN A 238 7.46 -44.64 -0.20
N SER A 239 6.88 -45.02 -1.35
CA SER A 239 6.49 -44.08 -2.40
C SER A 239 5.42 -43.08 -1.92
N GLN A 240 4.44 -43.52 -1.12
CA GLN A 240 3.41 -42.65 -0.57
C GLN A 240 3.99 -41.69 0.48
N VAL A 241 4.87 -42.14 1.37
CA VAL A 241 5.58 -41.30 2.35
C VAL A 241 6.39 -40.20 1.66
N ASN A 242 7.05 -40.51 0.54
CA ASN A 242 7.77 -39.49 -0.25
C ASN A 242 6.82 -38.44 -0.86
N SER A 243 5.59 -38.83 -1.25
CA SER A 243 4.57 -37.87 -1.68
C SER A 243 4.02 -37.02 -0.53
N HIS A 244 3.98 -37.57 0.69
CA HIS A 244 3.58 -36.83 1.89
C HIS A 244 4.66 -35.87 2.39
N ALA A 245 5.95 -36.15 2.16
CA ALA A 245 7.02 -35.18 2.39
C ALA A 245 6.85 -33.90 1.54
N ALA A 246 6.34 -34.03 0.31
CA ALA A 246 5.95 -32.88 -0.51
C ALA A 246 4.74 -32.13 0.07
N ALA A 247 3.74 -32.86 0.59
CA ALA A 247 2.59 -32.23 1.28
C ALA A 247 2.98 -31.53 2.59
N ALA A 248 3.98 -32.05 3.32
CA ALA A 248 4.52 -31.41 4.52
C ALA A 248 5.27 -30.10 4.18
N ALA A 249 6.00 -30.07 3.06
CA ALA A 249 6.62 -28.85 2.55
C ALA A 249 5.58 -27.79 2.14
N GLU A 250 4.47 -28.21 1.52
CA GLU A 250 3.32 -27.33 1.23
C GLU A 250 2.70 -26.76 2.51
N CYS A 251 2.54 -27.57 3.56
CA CYS A 251 2.02 -27.11 4.86
C CYS A 251 2.97 -26.12 5.55
N ALA A 252 4.28 -26.32 5.45
CA ALA A 252 5.27 -25.37 5.98
C ALA A 252 5.21 -24.02 5.23
N ARG A 253 5.02 -24.05 3.90
CA ARG A 253 4.79 -22.84 3.09
C ARG A 253 3.54 -22.09 3.54
N LEU A 254 2.43 -22.79 3.74
CA LEU A 254 1.16 -22.22 4.20
C LEU A 254 1.25 -21.61 5.61
N ARG A 255 2.02 -22.21 6.54
CA ARG A 255 2.28 -21.59 7.86
C ARG A 255 3.00 -20.25 7.73
N GLY A 256 3.99 -20.16 6.85
CA GLY A 256 4.67 -18.89 6.57
C GLY A 256 3.73 -17.81 5.99
N GLU A 257 2.67 -18.19 5.29
CA GLU A 257 1.62 -17.26 4.84
C GLU A 257 0.68 -16.85 5.99
N VAL A 258 0.35 -17.77 6.91
CA VAL A 258 -0.44 -17.49 8.12
C VAL A 258 0.27 -16.48 9.03
N ASP A 259 1.58 -16.62 9.24
CA ASP A 259 2.36 -15.68 10.06
C ASP A 259 2.41 -14.27 9.45
N ARG A 260 2.52 -14.18 8.12
CA ARG A 260 2.40 -12.90 7.39
C ARG A 260 1.01 -12.30 7.54
N LEU A 261 -0.04 -13.12 7.52
CA LEU A 261 -1.42 -12.67 7.71
C LEU A 261 -1.69 -12.17 9.13
N SER A 262 -1.01 -12.74 10.14
CA SER A 262 -1.06 -12.22 11.51
C SER A 262 -0.47 -10.80 11.63
N SER A 263 0.60 -10.47 10.91
CA SER A 263 1.15 -9.10 10.95
C SER A 263 0.23 -8.06 10.31
N TYR A 264 -0.64 -8.47 9.37
CA TYR A 264 -1.67 -7.58 8.81
C TYR A 264 -2.80 -7.29 9.81
N GLN A 265 -3.05 -8.17 10.77
CA GLN A 265 -4.02 -7.94 11.83
C GLN A 265 -3.53 -6.85 12.81
N ASP A 266 -2.23 -6.80 13.08
CA ASP A 266 -1.62 -5.72 13.87
C ASP A 266 -1.71 -4.37 13.16
N LEU A 267 -1.52 -4.35 11.83
CA LEU A 267 -1.74 -3.16 10.99
C LEU A 267 -3.21 -2.69 11.02
N TYR A 268 -4.17 -3.61 11.02
CA TYR A 268 -5.59 -3.27 11.12
C TYR A 268 -5.94 -2.57 12.45
N LEU A 269 -5.37 -3.06 13.56
CA LEU A 269 -5.56 -2.44 14.88
C LEU A 269 -4.92 -1.04 14.94
N ALA A 270 -3.78 -0.83 14.29
CA ALA A 270 -3.16 0.50 14.18
C ALA A 270 -4.04 1.49 13.42
N VAL A 271 -4.63 1.09 12.29
CA VAL A 271 -5.55 1.93 11.49
C VAL A 271 -6.82 2.28 12.27
N GLN A 272 -7.37 1.36 13.08
CA GLN A 272 -8.52 1.67 13.95
C GLN A 272 -8.19 2.73 15.01
N LYS A 273 -6.95 2.74 15.53
CA LYS A 273 -6.51 3.75 16.50
C LYS A 273 -6.45 5.15 15.87
N GLU A 274 -5.88 5.27 14.66
CA GLU A 274 -5.87 6.53 13.91
C GLU A 274 -7.30 7.01 13.55
N TYR A 275 -8.21 6.08 13.28
CA TYR A 275 -9.62 6.42 13.04
C TYR A 275 -10.28 7.07 14.27
N ALA A 276 -9.95 6.61 15.49
CA ALA A 276 -10.44 7.22 16.73
C ALA A 276 -9.88 8.64 16.91
N GLU A 277 -8.60 8.86 16.61
CA GLU A 277 -7.95 10.19 16.66
C GLU A 277 -8.52 11.16 15.60
N MET A 278 -9.01 10.66 14.46
CA MET A 278 -9.69 11.48 13.45
C MET A 278 -11.10 11.94 13.87
N THR A 279 -11.76 11.25 14.80
CA THR A 279 -13.10 11.66 15.27
C THR A 279 -13.05 12.88 16.18
N THR A 280 -12.00 13.06 16.98
CA THR A 280 -11.80 14.27 17.81
C THR A 280 -11.54 15.51 16.95
N ILE A 281 -10.83 15.36 15.81
CA ILE A 281 -10.59 16.45 14.84
C ILE A 281 -11.91 16.97 14.22
N ARG A 282 -12.95 16.13 14.09
CA ARG A 282 -14.28 16.58 13.61
C ARG A 282 -14.98 17.50 14.61
N GLU A 283 -14.79 17.28 15.90
CA GLU A 283 -15.38 18.10 16.96
C GLU A 283 -14.70 19.48 17.02
N ASP A 284 -13.39 19.53 16.81
CA ASP A 284 -12.64 20.79 16.69
C ASP A 284 -13.10 21.63 15.47
N ARG A 285 -13.46 20.98 14.35
CA ARG A 285 -13.97 21.67 13.15
C ARG A 285 -15.30 22.37 13.38
N ALA A 286 -16.23 21.75 14.10
CA ALA A 286 -17.50 22.37 14.44
C ALA A 286 -17.27 23.63 15.30
N THR A 287 -16.30 23.57 16.20
CA THR A 287 -15.89 24.68 17.07
C THR A 287 -15.24 25.82 16.27
N ILE A 288 -14.36 25.51 15.32
CA ILE A 288 -13.71 26.51 14.45
C ILE A 288 -14.73 27.19 13.53
N GLN A 289 -15.67 26.44 12.94
CA GLN A 289 -16.71 27.01 12.08
C GLN A 289 -17.63 27.97 12.86
N ALA A 290 -18.00 27.61 14.10
CA ALA A 290 -18.79 28.49 14.96
C ALA A 290 -18.07 29.81 15.27
N LYS A 291 -16.73 29.79 15.42
CA LYS A 291 -15.92 31.00 15.62
C LYS A 291 -15.87 31.87 14.35
N LEU A 292 -15.75 31.25 13.17
CA LEU A 292 -15.80 31.97 11.88
C LEU A 292 -17.14 32.67 11.69
N ASP A 293 -18.25 31.96 11.91
CA ASP A 293 -19.60 32.51 11.78
C ASP A 293 -19.86 33.65 12.78
N TYR A 294 -19.18 33.67 13.94
CA TYR A 294 -19.24 34.76 14.91
C TYR A 294 -18.52 36.02 14.38
N VAL A 295 -17.27 35.85 13.92
CA VAL A 295 -16.45 36.96 13.38
C VAL A 295 -17.13 37.62 12.19
N GLU A 296 -17.74 36.82 11.31
CA GLU A 296 -18.42 37.32 10.11
C GLU A 296 -19.67 38.15 10.45
N ARG A 297 -20.39 37.80 11.53
CA ARG A 297 -21.51 38.63 12.05
C ARG A 297 -21.01 39.94 12.65
N GLU A 298 -19.91 39.91 13.41
CA GLU A 298 -19.32 41.10 14.01
C GLU A 298 -18.87 42.12 12.94
N LYS A 299 -18.25 41.63 11.87
CA LYS A 299 -17.87 42.44 10.72
C LYS A 299 -19.08 43.19 10.12
N VAL A 300 -20.20 42.50 9.89
CA VAL A 300 -21.42 43.12 9.33
C VAL A 300 -21.98 44.21 10.26
N VAL A 301 -21.89 44.02 11.58
CA VAL A 301 -22.31 45.04 12.56
C VAL A 301 -21.41 46.27 12.47
N LEU A 302 -20.09 46.08 12.41
CA LEU A 302 -19.13 47.18 12.28
C LEU A 302 -19.29 47.95 10.96
N GLU A 303 -19.49 47.26 9.84
CA GLU A 303 -19.75 47.89 8.54
C GLU A 303 -21.04 48.74 8.56
N ARG A 304 -22.10 48.27 9.23
CA ARG A 304 -23.33 49.06 9.40
C ARG A 304 -23.11 50.29 10.27
N GLN A 305 -22.33 50.18 11.34
CA GLN A 305 -21.99 51.32 12.19
C GLN A 305 -21.19 52.36 11.39
N LEU A 306 -20.17 51.92 10.65
CA LEU A 306 -19.36 52.79 9.78
C LEU A 306 -20.23 53.54 8.77
N ASN A 307 -21.12 52.84 8.06
CA ASN A 307 -22.04 53.45 7.10
C ASN A 307 -23.02 54.44 7.76
N ALA A 308 -23.49 54.15 8.97
CA ALA A 308 -24.36 55.05 9.71
C ALA A 308 -23.65 56.35 10.15
N LEU A 309 -22.35 56.28 10.39
CA LEU A 309 -21.51 57.42 10.76
C LEU A 309 -21.18 58.28 9.53
N GLN A 310 -20.82 57.64 8.40
CA GLN A 310 -20.63 58.33 7.11
C GLN A 310 -21.94 58.99 6.62
N GLY A 311 -23.10 58.40 6.89
CA GLY A 311 -24.40 59.00 6.57
C GLY A 311 -24.77 60.25 7.41
N ARG A 312 -24.09 60.48 8.55
CA ARG A 312 -24.33 61.66 9.42
C ARG A 312 -23.43 62.85 9.08
N GLU A 313 -22.37 62.66 8.29
CA GLU A 313 -21.41 63.73 7.90
C GLU A 313 -21.98 64.84 7.01
N TYR A 314 -23.26 64.78 6.61
CA TYR A 314 -23.90 65.86 5.84
C TYR A 314 -24.61 66.95 6.68
N ARG A 315 -24.51 66.92 8.01
CA ARG A 315 -25.05 68.00 8.86
C ARG A 315 -24.06 68.36 9.97
N HIS A 316 -23.54 69.58 9.91
CA HIS A 316 -22.71 70.30 10.89
C HIS A 316 -21.19 70.24 10.67
N LEU A 317 -20.67 71.34 10.13
CA LEU A 317 -19.28 71.60 9.73
C LEU A 317 -18.31 71.91 10.90
N ASP A 318 -18.74 71.88 12.15
CA ASP A 318 -17.85 72.21 13.29
C ASP A 318 -17.35 70.98 14.10
N ALA A 319 -17.68 69.75 13.68
CA ALA A 319 -17.24 68.50 14.31
C ALA A 319 -16.09 67.77 13.56
N GLU A 320 -15.50 68.39 12.53
CA GLU A 320 -14.64 67.73 11.53
C GLU A 320 -13.33 67.16 12.10
N ARG A 321 -12.77 67.71 13.19
CA ARG A 321 -11.51 67.20 13.77
C ARG A 321 -11.68 65.88 14.50
N ASP A 322 -12.78 65.70 15.22
CA ASP A 322 -13.05 64.48 15.98
C ASP A 322 -13.57 63.37 15.05
N ASN A 323 -14.34 63.72 14.01
CA ASN A 323 -14.77 62.77 12.99
C ASN A 323 -13.60 62.20 12.17
N HIS A 324 -12.58 62.99 11.86
CA HIS A 324 -11.45 62.48 11.08
C HIS A 324 -10.57 61.50 11.87
N ALA A 325 -10.45 61.69 13.19
CA ALA A 325 -9.77 60.75 14.08
C ALA A 325 -10.56 59.45 14.22
N PHE A 326 -11.88 59.55 14.32
CA PHE A 326 -12.78 58.42 14.44
C PHE A 326 -12.91 57.60 13.13
N SER A 327 -12.99 58.26 11.97
CA SER A 327 -12.93 57.60 10.65
C SER A 327 -11.61 56.86 10.44
N ARG A 328 -10.46 57.44 10.84
CA ARG A 328 -9.17 56.73 10.79
C ARG A 328 -9.07 55.55 11.76
N MET A 329 -9.75 55.63 12.91
CA MET A 329 -9.85 54.51 13.84
C MET A 329 -10.66 53.36 13.22
N LEU A 330 -11.79 53.67 12.59
CA LEU A 330 -12.63 52.69 11.91
C LEU A 330 -11.93 52.08 10.69
N GLU A 331 -11.24 52.86 9.86
CA GLU A 331 -10.44 52.34 8.75
C GLU A 331 -9.41 51.33 9.23
N ARG A 332 -8.66 51.65 10.31
CA ARG A 332 -7.73 50.68 10.91
C ARG A 332 -8.44 49.42 11.41
N LYS A 333 -9.61 49.57 12.02
CA LYS A 333 -10.37 48.42 12.52
C LYS A 333 -10.90 47.54 11.40
N VAL A 334 -11.38 48.13 10.31
CA VAL A 334 -11.79 47.40 9.10
C VAL A 334 -10.60 46.69 8.47
N GLN A 335 -9.43 47.32 8.47
CA GLN A 335 -8.21 46.74 7.91
C GLN A 335 -7.69 45.57 8.76
N GLU A 336 -7.68 45.70 10.10
CA GLU A 336 -7.41 44.59 11.03
C GLU A 336 -8.37 43.42 10.79
N VAL A 337 -9.69 43.69 10.76
CA VAL A 337 -10.71 42.64 10.54
C VAL A 337 -10.55 41.99 9.16
N THR A 338 -10.15 42.75 8.14
CA THR A 338 -9.89 42.22 6.80
C THR A 338 -8.66 41.32 6.77
N GLU A 339 -7.58 41.71 7.46
CA GLU A 339 -6.38 40.90 7.60
C GLU A 339 -6.64 39.62 8.40
N GLU A 340 -7.41 39.70 9.49
CA GLU A 340 -7.87 38.54 10.26
C GLU A 340 -8.74 37.60 9.41
N CYS A 341 -9.65 38.14 8.61
CA CYS A 341 -10.52 37.37 7.72
C CYS A 341 -9.71 36.68 6.60
N ASN A 342 -8.74 37.38 6.00
CA ASN A 342 -7.82 36.81 5.01
C ASN A 342 -6.92 35.73 5.63
N HIS A 343 -6.44 35.93 6.84
CA HIS A 343 -5.66 34.94 7.58
C HIS A 343 -6.50 33.69 7.88
N ALA A 344 -7.73 33.87 8.35
CA ALA A 344 -8.66 32.78 8.61
C ALA A 344 -9.05 32.02 7.33
N GLN A 345 -9.27 32.72 6.21
CA GLN A 345 -9.49 32.08 4.91
C GLN A 345 -8.28 31.27 4.43
N SER A 346 -7.07 31.79 4.61
CA SER A 346 -5.83 31.07 4.28
C SER A 346 -5.68 29.80 5.13
N GLN A 347 -5.94 29.89 6.43
CA GLN A 347 -5.95 28.72 7.32
C GLN A 347 -7.02 27.70 6.93
N LEU A 348 -8.23 28.15 6.57
CA LEU A 348 -9.31 27.28 6.09
C LEU A 348 -8.91 26.58 4.78
N HIS A 349 -8.26 27.29 3.87
CA HIS A 349 -7.83 26.72 2.59
C HIS A 349 -6.73 25.66 2.78
N LYS A 350 -5.77 25.93 3.66
CA LYS A 350 -4.75 24.95 4.07
C LYS A 350 -5.39 23.71 4.70
N ALA A 351 -6.30 23.89 5.65
CA ALA A 351 -7.01 22.78 6.30
C ALA A 351 -7.84 21.95 5.30
N ASN A 352 -8.45 22.58 4.29
CA ASN A 352 -9.16 21.86 3.23
C ASN A 352 -8.23 21.07 2.30
N LEU A 353 -7.03 21.59 2.02
CA LEU A 353 -6.02 20.89 1.23
C LEU A 353 -5.47 19.67 1.98
N ASP A 354 -5.11 19.84 3.25
CA ASP A 354 -4.64 18.76 4.13
C ASP A 354 -5.71 17.66 4.24
N ARG A 355 -7.00 18.04 4.25
CA ARG A 355 -8.11 17.09 4.22
C ARG A 355 -8.27 16.37 2.88
N ALA A 356 -8.06 17.04 1.75
CA ALA A 356 -8.13 16.41 0.45
C ALA A 356 -7.04 15.32 0.33
N ILE A 357 -5.85 15.60 0.86
CA ILE A 357 -4.76 14.63 0.99
C ILE A 357 -5.18 13.47 1.90
N ALA A 358 -5.68 13.75 3.11
CA ALA A 358 -6.13 12.71 4.03
C ALA A 358 -7.29 11.84 3.48
N ILE A 359 -8.19 12.40 2.66
CA ILE A 359 -9.26 11.63 1.98
C ILE A 359 -8.67 10.75 0.88
N ALA A 360 -7.67 11.24 0.14
CA ALA A 360 -6.99 10.43 -0.88
C ALA A 360 -6.27 9.25 -0.23
N ASP A 361 -5.52 9.49 0.86
CA ASP A 361 -4.83 8.46 1.63
C ASP A 361 -5.84 7.47 2.24
N LYS A 362 -6.97 7.96 2.75
CA LYS A 362 -8.09 7.12 3.23
C LYS A 362 -8.64 6.22 2.14
N ASN A 363 -8.90 6.74 0.95
CA ASN A 363 -9.48 5.95 -0.14
C ASN A 363 -8.49 4.88 -0.62
N GLN A 364 -7.19 5.18 -0.61
CA GLN A 364 -6.14 4.21 -0.87
C GLN A 364 -6.13 3.11 0.20
N ALA A 365 -6.14 3.48 1.49
CA ALA A 365 -6.18 2.54 2.61
C ALA A 365 -7.47 1.69 2.62
N GLU A 366 -8.64 2.25 2.29
CA GLU A 366 -9.89 1.50 2.14
C GLU A 366 -9.84 0.51 0.97
N GLY A 367 -9.17 0.88 -0.13
CA GLY A 367 -8.92 -0.02 -1.25
C GLY A 367 -8.06 -1.22 -0.86
N GLU A 368 -6.97 -0.97 -0.12
CA GLU A 368 -6.11 -2.02 0.43
C GLU A 368 -6.84 -2.88 1.47
N LEU A 369 -7.66 -2.26 2.33
CA LEU A 369 -8.48 -2.95 3.32
C LEU A 369 -9.49 -3.89 2.66
N ARG A 370 -10.16 -3.49 1.58
CA ARG A 370 -11.07 -4.37 0.84
C ARG A 370 -10.34 -5.56 0.24
N LEU A 371 -9.15 -5.34 -0.32
CA LEU A 371 -8.30 -6.42 -0.84
C LEU A 371 -7.89 -7.40 0.28
N LEU A 372 -7.57 -6.87 1.46
CA LEU A 372 -7.22 -7.67 2.65
C LEU A 372 -8.44 -8.41 3.23
N GLN A 373 -9.63 -7.79 3.27
CA GLN A 373 -10.87 -8.45 3.71
C GLN A 373 -11.27 -9.60 2.77
N GLU A 374 -11.09 -9.43 1.46
CA GLU A 374 -11.34 -10.48 0.48
C GLU A 374 -10.40 -11.68 0.69
N LYS A 375 -9.12 -11.41 1.00
CA LYS A 375 -8.14 -12.44 1.38
C LYS A 375 -8.45 -13.08 2.74
N ALA A 376 -8.91 -12.30 3.72
CA ALA A 376 -9.28 -12.78 5.05
C ALA A 376 -10.50 -13.72 5.01
N LYS A 377 -11.45 -13.54 4.09
CA LYS A 377 -12.56 -14.49 3.88
C LYS A 377 -12.10 -15.87 3.44
N GLN A 378 -10.91 -16.01 2.84
CA GLN A 378 -10.34 -17.30 2.46
C GLN A 378 -9.65 -18.01 3.64
N PHE A 379 -9.38 -17.29 4.73
CA PHE A 379 -8.62 -17.78 5.88
C PHE A 379 -9.29 -18.95 6.63
N PRO A 380 -10.60 -18.94 6.90
CA PRO A 380 -11.27 -20.07 7.55
C PRO A 380 -11.20 -21.36 6.71
N LEU A 381 -11.33 -21.22 5.39
CA LEU A 381 -11.23 -22.31 4.42
C LEU A 381 -9.82 -22.92 4.39
N ILE A 382 -8.79 -22.08 4.52
CA ILE A 382 -7.40 -22.54 4.60
C ILE A 382 -7.13 -23.23 5.94
N GLN A 383 -7.61 -22.67 7.05
CA GLN A 383 -7.46 -23.29 8.38
C GLN A 383 -8.15 -24.66 8.47
N GLU A 384 -9.35 -24.79 7.91
CA GLU A 384 -10.08 -26.05 7.87
C GLU A 384 -9.34 -27.12 7.04
N LYS A 385 -8.79 -26.73 5.88
CA LYS A 385 -7.94 -27.62 5.07
C LYS A 385 -6.67 -28.06 5.82
N VAL A 386 -5.99 -27.14 6.51
CA VAL A 386 -4.80 -27.48 7.32
C VAL A 386 -5.16 -28.47 8.42
N ARG A 387 -6.27 -28.25 9.14
CA ARG A 387 -6.74 -29.17 10.18
C ARG A 387 -7.05 -30.58 9.63
N HIS A 388 -7.69 -30.67 8.47
CA HIS A 388 -7.94 -31.97 7.82
C HIS A 388 -6.65 -32.68 7.41
N LEU A 389 -5.66 -31.94 6.89
CA LEU A 389 -4.35 -32.49 6.53
C LEU A 389 -3.60 -32.98 7.78
N GLU A 390 -3.65 -32.25 8.88
CA GLU A 390 -3.03 -32.65 10.15
C GLU A 390 -3.67 -33.91 10.72
N GLN A 391 -5.00 -34.03 10.69
CA GLN A 391 -5.70 -35.25 11.11
C GLN A 391 -5.37 -36.45 10.21
N ALA A 392 -5.28 -36.25 8.90
CA ALA A 392 -4.89 -37.31 7.96
C ALA A 392 -3.44 -37.77 8.22
N ASN A 393 -2.53 -36.84 8.47
CA ASN A 393 -1.13 -37.13 8.76
C ASN A 393 -0.97 -37.89 10.09
N GLY A 394 -1.77 -37.54 11.11
CA GLY A 394 -1.81 -38.28 12.38
C GLY A 394 -2.20 -39.75 12.20
N LYS A 395 -3.27 -40.03 11.45
CA LYS A 395 -3.70 -41.41 11.16
C LYS A 395 -2.65 -42.22 10.39
N LEU A 396 -1.97 -41.59 9.43
CA LEU A 396 -0.91 -42.25 8.66
C LEU A 396 0.30 -42.59 9.55
N ASN A 397 0.67 -41.72 10.48
CA ASN A 397 1.75 -42.00 11.43
C ASN A 397 1.39 -43.17 12.36
N GLU A 398 0.16 -43.22 12.86
CA GLU A 398 -0.31 -44.37 13.65
C GLU A 398 -0.25 -45.68 12.86
N GLU A 399 -0.60 -45.66 11.57
CA GLU A 399 -0.53 -46.82 10.70
C GLU A 399 0.93 -47.22 10.41
N LEU A 400 1.82 -46.25 10.19
CA LEU A 400 3.26 -46.48 10.02
C LEU A 400 3.88 -47.13 11.27
N ASP A 401 3.51 -46.68 12.46
CA ASP A 401 3.99 -47.26 13.72
C ASP A 401 3.50 -48.71 13.91
N ARG A 402 2.23 -48.98 13.57
CA ARG A 402 1.68 -50.34 13.57
C ARG A 402 2.44 -51.26 12.62
N LEU A 403 2.66 -50.82 11.38
CA LEU A 403 3.38 -51.60 10.37
C LEU A 403 4.85 -51.81 10.75
N THR A 404 5.50 -50.80 11.31
CA THR A 404 6.88 -50.91 11.80
C THR A 404 6.99 -51.94 12.93
N THR A 405 6.00 -51.96 13.82
CA THR A 405 5.93 -52.95 14.92
C THR A 405 5.70 -54.36 14.38
N GLN A 406 4.82 -54.53 13.41
CA GLN A 406 4.59 -55.81 12.72
C GLN A 406 5.86 -56.31 12.03
N LEU A 407 6.56 -55.43 11.29
CA LEU A 407 7.79 -55.79 10.59
C LEU A 407 8.91 -56.23 11.56
N LYS A 408 9.01 -55.59 12.73
CA LYS A 408 9.95 -56.02 13.78
C LYS A 408 9.60 -57.40 14.32
N ALA A 409 8.32 -57.68 14.56
CA ALA A 409 7.86 -58.99 15.02
C ALA A 409 8.13 -60.09 13.99
N GLU A 410 7.89 -59.82 12.71
CA GLU A 410 8.17 -60.76 11.63
C GLU A 410 9.67 -61.01 11.43
N ARG A 411 10.52 -59.99 11.55
CA ARG A 411 11.97 -60.17 11.51
C ARG A 411 12.45 -61.06 12.66
N ALA A 412 11.96 -60.84 13.88
CA ALA A 412 12.26 -61.69 15.01
C ALA A 412 11.80 -63.14 14.77
N SER A 413 10.62 -63.33 14.17
CA SER A 413 10.14 -64.67 13.78
C SER A 413 11.01 -65.31 12.69
N LYS A 414 11.51 -64.54 11.72
CA LYS A 414 12.40 -65.03 10.66
C LYS A 414 13.74 -65.48 11.24
N ASP A 415 14.33 -64.69 12.12
CA ASP A 415 15.60 -65.01 12.78
C ASP A 415 15.46 -66.28 13.63
N GLN A 416 14.31 -66.47 14.29
CA GLN A 416 14.01 -67.71 15.00
C GLN A 416 13.94 -68.92 14.06
N VAL A 417 13.24 -68.81 12.93
CA VAL A 417 13.16 -69.91 11.93
C VAL A 417 14.54 -70.23 11.34
N GLU A 418 15.38 -69.22 11.09
CA GLU A 418 16.75 -69.43 10.62
C GLU A 418 17.61 -70.15 11.66
N ASN A 419 17.51 -69.77 12.94
CA ASN A 419 18.18 -70.46 14.05
C ASN A 419 17.73 -71.92 14.19
N ASP A 420 16.42 -72.19 14.17
CA ASP A 420 15.87 -73.55 14.23
C ASP A 420 16.33 -74.40 13.03
N THR A 421 16.46 -73.78 11.85
CA THR A 421 16.96 -74.45 10.63
C THR A 421 18.44 -74.80 10.76
N ILE A 422 19.26 -73.90 11.32
CA ILE A 422 20.67 -74.18 11.60
C ILE A 422 20.78 -75.32 12.61
N GLU A 423 20.00 -75.30 13.70
CA GLU A 423 19.99 -76.36 14.70
C GLU A 423 19.62 -77.72 14.10
N MET A 424 18.61 -77.77 13.23
CA MET A 424 18.24 -79.01 12.52
C MET A 424 19.34 -79.51 11.59
N ARG A 425 20.06 -78.63 10.87
CA ARG A 425 21.21 -79.05 10.05
C ARG A 425 22.31 -79.67 10.90
N VAL A 426 22.62 -79.06 12.05
CA VAL A 426 23.63 -79.61 12.98
C VAL A 426 23.20 -80.98 13.52
N LYS A 427 21.93 -81.16 13.86
CA LYS A 427 21.40 -82.47 14.29
C LYS A 427 21.48 -83.53 13.19
N LEU A 428 21.12 -83.17 11.95
CA LEU A 428 21.23 -84.06 10.79
C LEU A 428 22.68 -84.48 10.54
N GLN A 429 23.62 -83.54 10.57
CA GLN A 429 25.04 -83.82 10.39
C GLN A 429 25.56 -84.81 11.46
N LYS A 430 25.18 -84.64 12.73
CA LYS A 430 25.52 -85.59 13.80
C LYS A 430 24.93 -86.99 13.58
N LEU A 431 23.71 -87.08 13.05
CA LEU A 431 23.10 -88.38 12.72
C LEU A 431 23.80 -89.06 11.54
N GLU A 432 24.25 -88.30 10.55
CA GLU A 432 25.08 -88.80 9.45
C GLU A 432 26.44 -89.32 9.94
N GLU A 433 27.09 -88.58 10.85
CA GLU A 433 28.31 -89.02 11.53
C GLU A 433 28.07 -90.32 12.33
N LEU A 434 26.98 -90.43 13.10
CA LEU A 434 26.64 -91.65 13.84
C LEU A 434 26.32 -92.85 12.93
N LYS A 435 25.68 -92.61 11.77
CA LYS A 435 25.46 -93.66 10.76
C LYS A 435 26.78 -94.17 10.18
N ALA A 436 27.75 -93.29 9.96
CA ALA A 436 29.08 -93.67 9.50
C ALA A 436 29.82 -94.54 10.54
N TYR A 437 29.61 -94.29 11.84
CA TYR A 437 30.18 -95.11 12.93
C TYR A 437 29.51 -96.49 13.08
N HIS A 438 28.21 -96.62 12.78
CA HIS A 438 27.51 -97.92 12.85
C HIS A 438 27.67 -98.79 11.58
N PHE A 439 28.21 -98.24 10.50
CA PHE A 439 28.58 -98.98 9.28
C PHE A 439 30.06 -99.43 9.26
N LEU A 440 30.63 -99.78 10.42
CA LEU A 440 31.85 -100.57 10.46
C LEU A 440 31.50 -102.04 10.13
N PRO A 441 32.10 -102.65 9.10
CA PRO A 441 31.80 -104.02 8.73
C PRO A 441 32.40 -104.97 9.78
N SER A 442 31.53 -105.49 10.65
CA SER A 442 31.77 -106.79 11.28
C SER A 442 31.42 -107.86 10.26
N LEU A 443 32.38 -108.25 9.41
CA LEU A 443 32.45 -109.52 8.67
C LEU A 443 33.58 -109.42 7.63
N THR A 444 34.73 -110.00 7.96
CA THR A 444 35.42 -111.04 7.16
C THR A 444 36.68 -111.47 7.92
N ALA A 445 36.49 -112.32 8.93
CA ALA A 445 37.51 -113.26 9.39
C ALA A 445 37.12 -114.64 8.85
N ALA A 446 37.41 -114.90 7.58
CA ALA A 446 37.53 -116.22 6.97
C ALA A 446 37.90 -116.05 5.49
N ASP A 447 38.80 -116.91 5.01
CA ASP A 447 39.08 -117.22 3.61
C ASP A 447 39.83 -116.20 2.76
N THR A 448 41.17 -116.24 2.82
CA THR A 448 41.97 -116.68 1.66
C THR A 448 43.43 -116.93 2.05
N ALA A 449 43.71 -118.23 2.28
CA ALA A 449 45.03 -118.80 2.14
C ALA A 449 45.29 -119.12 0.65
N LEU A 450 46.58 -119.18 0.26
CA LEU A 450 47.16 -119.48 -1.07
C LEU A 450 47.02 -118.35 -2.12
N ALA A 451 48.03 -117.92 -2.89
CA ALA A 451 49.36 -118.45 -3.16
C ALA A 451 50.30 -117.32 -3.66
N ALA A 452 51.59 -117.56 -3.39
CA ALA A 452 52.77 -117.21 -4.19
C ALA A 452 53.31 -115.76 -4.25
N THR A 453 54.25 -115.52 -3.33
CA THR A 453 55.56 -114.82 -3.39
C THR A 453 56.37 -114.92 -4.72
N PRO A 454 57.61 -114.34 -4.84
CA PRO A 454 58.13 -113.02 -4.41
C PRO A 454 59.08 -112.36 -5.46
N ARG A 455 59.46 -111.08 -5.23
CA ARG A 455 60.77 -110.40 -5.51
C ARG A 455 60.49 -108.89 -5.48
N GLY A 456 61.21 -108.00 -4.82
CA GLY A 456 62.45 -108.06 -4.04
C GLY A 456 62.84 -106.60 -3.76
N CYS A 457 63.39 -106.37 -2.56
CA CYS A 457 64.33 -105.35 -2.07
C CYS A 457 64.49 -104.02 -2.87
N VAL A 458 64.67 -102.85 -2.26
CA VAL A 458 65.72 -102.47 -1.31
C VAL A 458 65.36 -101.12 -0.66
N THR A 459 65.81 -100.98 0.59
CA THR A 459 65.99 -99.86 1.54
C THR A 459 66.39 -98.50 0.94
N HIS A 460 66.45 -97.32 1.59
CA HIS A 460 66.62 -96.76 2.96
C HIS A 460 66.02 -95.32 2.90
N ARG A 461 65.72 -94.52 3.93
CA ARG A 461 66.14 -94.41 5.33
C ARG A 461 65.09 -93.61 6.09
#